data_AF-A0AAR2J0W4-F1
#
_entry.id   AF-A0AAR2J0W4-F1
#
_cell.length_a   1.000
_cell.length_b   1.000
_cell.length_c   1.000
_cell.angle_alpha   90.00
_cell.angle_beta   90.00
_cell.angle_gamma   90.00
#
_symmetry.space_group_name_H-M   'P 1'
#
loop_
_entity.id
_entity.type
_entity.pdbx_description
1 polymer ?
#
loop_
_entity_poly.entity_id
_entity_poly.type
_entity_poly.pdbx_seq_one_letter_code
_entity_poly.pdbx_strand_id
1 'polypeptide(L)'
;MPLVKRSIEPRHLCRGALPDGVTSELECVTNSTLAAIIKQLGSLSRHAEDIFGELFKEANSFYLRMNHLQERVDLLAVKVTQLDSTVEEVSLQDINMRKAFKSSTTQDQQVVSRTSIPNPVMEIYHHGDKPPPLNILSPYRDDKKDALKFYTDPSYFFNLWKEKMLQATEDKRKEKRRQKTSAPAQAHSAQSKSRQVHPRSPLCSAEQQKQVEDPGREVKKVRKARNRRQEWNVLAYDKEFRPDARFTPSPYHGMSSEGSLSPDNFFDTSY
;
A
#
# COMPACT_ATOMS: atom_id res chain seq x y z
N MET A 1 -12.82 -16.81 6.92
CA MET A 1 -13.03 -18.28 6.93
C MET A 1 -11.68 -18.96 6.76
N PRO A 2 -11.21 -19.78 7.70
CA PRO A 2 -10.09 -20.68 7.44
C PRO A 2 -10.58 -21.79 6.50
N LEU A 3 -10.16 -21.75 5.23
CA LEU A 3 -10.33 -22.88 4.33
C LEU A 3 -9.44 -24.02 4.85
N VAL A 4 -10.02 -25.19 5.10
CA VAL A 4 -9.25 -26.40 5.42
C VAL A 4 -8.37 -26.69 4.20
N LYS A 5 -7.08 -26.31 4.29
CA LYS A 5 -6.19 -26.36 3.13
C LYS A 5 -5.91 -27.80 2.69
N ARG A 6 -5.84 -28.75 3.63
CA ARG A 6 -5.37 -30.11 3.36
C ARG A 6 -6.26 -31.11 4.09
N SER A 7 -6.99 -31.92 3.33
CA SER A 7 -7.85 -32.99 3.84
C SER A 7 -7.16 -34.33 3.62
N ILE A 8 -7.03 -35.15 4.67
CA ILE A 8 -6.52 -36.51 4.56
C ILE A 8 -7.64 -37.41 4.04
N GLU A 9 -7.36 -38.20 3.01
CA GLU A 9 -8.30 -39.14 2.40
C GLU A 9 -7.76 -40.57 2.42
N PRO A 10 -8.61 -41.58 2.63
CA PRO A 10 -10.07 -41.52 2.89
C PRO A 10 -10.41 -41.06 4.31
N ARG A 11 -11.44 -40.23 4.53
CA ARG A 11 -11.81 -39.78 5.90
C ARG A 11 -12.48 -40.86 6.75
N HIS A 12 -13.17 -41.81 6.13
CA HIS A 12 -13.90 -42.87 6.80
C HIS A 12 -13.25 -44.21 6.48
N LEU A 13 -12.83 -44.92 7.52
CA LEU A 13 -12.07 -46.17 7.37
C LEU A 13 -12.96 -47.42 7.30
N CYS A 14 -14.06 -47.45 8.05
CA CYS A 14 -14.87 -48.66 8.25
C CYS A 14 -16.38 -48.45 8.03
N ARG A 15 -16.80 -47.46 7.22
CA ARG A 15 -18.23 -47.13 7.01
C ARG A 15 -18.88 -47.78 5.79
N GLY A 16 -18.15 -48.60 5.03
CA GLY A 16 -18.67 -49.26 3.83
C GLY A 16 -19.48 -50.53 4.17
N ALA A 17 -20.52 -50.80 3.38
CA ALA A 17 -21.19 -52.10 3.41
C ALA A 17 -20.22 -53.21 2.94
N LEU A 18 -20.33 -54.39 3.55
CA LEU A 18 -19.53 -55.54 3.15
C LEU A 18 -20.11 -56.19 1.88
N PRO A 19 -19.26 -56.78 1.03
CA PRO A 19 -19.72 -57.57 -0.10
C PRO A 19 -20.52 -58.79 0.35
N ASP A 20 -21.54 -59.19 -0.42
CA ASP A 20 -22.30 -60.42 -0.16
C ASP A 20 -21.41 -61.67 -0.35
N GLY A 21 -21.55 -62.66 0.54
CA GLY A 21 -20.83 -63.94 0.44
C GLY A 21 -19.44 -63.99 1.08
N VAL A 22 -19.10 -63.02 1.93
CA VAL A 22 -17.84 -63.03 2.70
C VAL A 22 -17.87 -64.12 3.78
N THR A 23 -16.81 -64.92 3.85
CA THR A 23 -16.68 -66.02 4.83
C THR A 23 -16.44 -65.52 6.26
N SER A 24 -15.64 -64.46 6.42
CA SER A 24 -15.31 -63.83 7.70
C SER A 24 -15.47 -62.32 7.59
N GLU A 25 -16.62 -61.81 8.05
CA GLU A 25 -16.95 -60.37 7.99
C GLU A 25 -15.92 -59.54 8.77
N LEU A 26 -15.50 -60.00 9.94
CA LEU A 26 -14.53 -59.30 10.78
C LEU A 26 -13.15 -59.18 10.09
N GLU A 27 -12.68 -60.26 9.45
CA GLU A 27 -11.43 -60.24 8.70
C GLU A 27 -11.53 -59.28 7.50
N CYS A 28 -12.67 -59.29 6.80
CA CYS A 28 -12.90 -58.39 5.67
C CYS A 28 -12.91 -56.91 6.10
N VAL A 29 -13.60 -56.58 7.19
CA VAL A 29 -13.63 -55.20 7.75
C VAL A 29 -12.23 -54.79 8.19
N THR A 30 -11.50 -55.64 8.93
CA THR A 30 -10.17 -55.30 9.44
C THR A 30 -9.16 -55.11 8.31
N ASN A 31 -9.13 -55.98 7.30
CA ASN A 31 -8.26 -55.82 6.13
C ASN A 31 -8.61 -54.58 5.30
N SER A 32 -9.91 -54.31 5.08
CA SER A 32 -10.37 -53.10 4.38
C SER A 32 -9.99 -51.82 5.14
N THR A 33 -10.09 -51.86 6.47
CA THR A 33 -9.68 -50.77 7.36
C THR A 33 -8.18 -50.51 7.26
N LEU A 34 -7.35 -51.57 7.32
CA LEU A 34 -5.91 -51.46 7.18
C LEU A 34 -5.50 -50.90 5.81
N ALA A 35 -6.13 -51.38 4.72
CA ALA A 35 -5.90 -50.83 3.39
C ALA A 35 -6.28 -49.35 3.30
N ALA A 36 -7.38 -48.93 3.94
CA ALA A 36 -7.79 -47.54 4.02
C ALA A 36 -6.82 -46.68 4.87
N ILE A 37 -6.26 -47.22 5.96
CA ILE A 37 -5.21 -46.56 6.75
C ILE A 37 -3.95 -46.36 5.91
N ILE A 38 -3.52 -47.36 5.15
CA ILE A 38 -2.36 -47.24 4.26
C ILE A 38 -2.59 -46.12 3.23
N LYS A 39 -3.80 -46.02 2.65
CA LYS A 39 -4.17 -44.92 1.76
C LYS A 39 -4.14 -43.55 2.47
N GLN A 40 -4.65 -43.47 3.70
CA GLN A 40 -4.58 -42.25 4.51
C GLN A 40 -3.13 -41.82 4.76
N LEU A 41 -2.23 -42.75 5.09
CA LEU A 41 -0.81 -42.47 5.28
C LEU A 41 -0.14 -41.98 3.98
N GLY A 42 -0.55 -42.52 2.82
CA GLY A 42 -0.14 -42.01 1.52
C GLY A 42 -0.60 -40.56 1.28
N SER A 43 -1.87 -40.26 1.56
CA SER A 43 -2.42 -38.90 1.49
C SER A 43 -1.69 -37.93 2.43
N LEU A 44 -1.41 -38.35 3.67
CA LEU A 44 -0.64 -37.57 4.63
C LEU A 44 0.79 -37.29 4.14
N SER A 45 1.45 -38.29 3.56
CA SER A 45 2.81 -38.16 3.03
C SER A 45 2.88 -37.14 1.88
N ARG A 46 1.91 -37.15 0.97
CA ARG A 46 1.77 -36.13 -0.08
C ARG A 46 1.58 -34.73 0.50
N HIS A 47 0.73 -34.58 1.52
CA HIS A 47 0.54 -33.29 2.19
C HIS A 47 1.80 -32.79 2.89
N ALA A 48 2.60 -33.69 3.47
CA ALA A 48 3.88 -33.37 4.07
C ALA A 48 4.89 -32.90 3.02
N GLU A 49 4.99 -33.60 1.88
CA GLU A 49 5.81 -33.19 0.74
C GLU A 49 5.47 -31.78 0.25
N ASP A 50 4.18 -31.47 0.11
CA ASP A 50 3.74 -30.13 -0.31
C ASP A 50 4.17 -29.04 0.69
N ILE A 51 4.02 -29.28 2.00
CA ILE A 51 4.41 -28.32 3.04
C ILE A 51 5.92 -28.09 3.02
N PHE A 52 6.70 -29.17 3.03
CA PHE A 52 8.16 -29.05 3.02
C PHE A 52 8.67 -28.49 1.69
N GLY A 53 8.01 -28.77 0.58
CA GLY A 53 8.32 -28.20 -0.73
C GLY A 53 8.06 -26.70 -0.79
N GLU A 54 6.96 -26.21 -0.21
CA GLU A 54 6.67 -24.77 -0.09
C GLU A 54 7.74 -24.06 0.76
N LEU A 55 8.05 -24.63 1.94
CA LEU A 55 9.08 -24.10 2.84
C LEU A 55 10.46 -24.09 2.19
N PHE A 56 10.82 -25.17 1.49
CA PHE A 56 12.10 -25.27 0.79
C PHE A 56 12.24 -24.20 -0.30
N LYS A 57 11.19 -23.98 -1.10
CA LYS A 57 11.20 -22.94 -2.15
C LYS A 57 11.42 -21.55 -1.57
N GLU A 58 10.75 -21.23 -0.46
CA GLU A 58 10.90 -19.94 0.21
C GLU A 58 12.29 -19.80 0.84
N ALA A 59 12.78 -20.83 1.54
CA ALA A 59 14.12 -20.85 2.11
C ALA A 59 15.22 -20.73 1.04
N ASN A 60 15.05 -21.38 -0.11
CA ASN A 60 15.98 -21.28 -1.22
C ASN A 60 15.98 -19.89 -1.85
N SER A 61 14.81 -19.27 -2.01
CA SER A 61 14.71 -17.87 -2.46
C SER A 61 15.41 -16.91 -1.50
N PHE A 62 15.24 -17.12 -0.18
CA PHE A 62 15.95 -16.37 0.85
C PHE A 62 17.47 -16.58 0.76
N TYR A 63 17.93 -17.82 0.63
CA TYR A 63 19.34 -18.17 0.50
C TYR A 63 20.01 -17.47 -0.70
N LEU A 64 19.37 -17.50 -1.88
CA LEU A 64 19.91 -16.82 -3.07
C LEU A 64 20.02 -15.31 -2.86
N ARG A 65 19.01 -14.69 -2.24
CA ARG A 65 19.04 -13.25 -1.92
C ARG A 65 20.12 -12.92 -0.89
N MET A 66 20.31 -13.79 0.09
CA MET A 66 21.34 -13.64 1.12
C MET A 66 22.75 -13.70 0.51
N ASN A 67 23.02 -14.67 -0.37
CA ASN A 67 24.33 -14.77 -1.04
C ASN A 67 24.63 -13.50 -1.85
N HIS A 68 23.67 -13.03 -2.64
CA HIS A 68 23.85 -11.79 -3.40
C HIS A 68 24.05 -10.57 -2.49
N LEU A 69 23.36 -10.52 -1.36
CA LEU A 69 23.55 -9.46 -0.38
C LEU A 69 24.92 -9.54 0.28
N GLN A 70 25.40 -10.75 0.60
CA GLN A 70 26.70 -10.98 1.22
C GLN A 70 27.84 -10.47 0.32
N GLU A 71 27.84 -10.84 -0.96
CA GLU A 71 28.83 -10.35 -1.94
C GLU A 71 28.85 -8.81 -1.99
N ARG A 72 27.68 -8.18 -1.96
CA ARG A 72 27.57 -6.72 -1.95
C ARG A 72 28.09 -6.10 -0.66
N VAL A 73 27.88 -6.75 0.48
CA VAL A 73 28.40 -6.32 1.79
C VAL A 73 29.92 -6.41 1.80
N ASP A 74 30.50 -7.51 1.30
CA ASP A 74 31.94 -7.71 1.26
C ASP A 74 32.63 -6.66 0.37
N LEU A 75 32.07 -6.41 -0.82
CA LEU A 75 32.57 -5.37 -1.72
C LEU A 75 32.41 -3.96 -1.12
N LEU A 76 31.32 -3.71 -0.42
CA LEU A 76 31.10 -2.43 0.25
C LEU A 76 32.09 -2.23 1.41
N ALA A 77 32.38 -3.27 2.18
CA ALA A 77 33.34 -3.22 3.27
C ALA A 77 34.73 -2.81 2.77
N VAL A 78 35.21 -3.43 1.68
CA VAL A 78 36.48 -3.05 1.05
C VAL A 78 36.46 -1.59 0.60
N LYS A 79 35.40 -1.16 -0.10
CA LYS A 79 35.29 0.25 -0.55
C LYS A 79 35.28 1.24 0.60
N VAL A 80 34.58 0.94 1.68
CA VAL A 80 34.51 1.80 2.87
C VAL A 80 35.88 1.91 3.55
N THR A 81 36.64 0.82 3.63
CA THR A 81 38.00 0.85 4.21
C THR A 81 39.01 1.62 3.37
N GLN A 82 38.77 1.76 2.06
CA GLN A 82 39.64 2.50 1.13
C GLN A 82 39.28 3.99 1.04
N LEU A 83 38.20 4.46 1.69
CA LEU A 83 37.83 5.86 1.68
C LEU A 83 38.82 6.69 2.50
N ASP A 84 39.40 7.70 1.86
CA ASP A 84 40.22 8.71 2.51
C ASP A 84 39.47 10.05 2.53
N SER A 85 38.91 10.37 3.70
CA SER A 85 38.13 11.60 3.91
C SER A 85 38.97 12.87 3.86
N THR A 86 40.30 12.78 3.87
CA THR A 86 41.19 13.94 3.74
C THR A 86 41.35 14.37 2.28
N VAL A 87 41.10 13.46 1.34
CA VAL A 87 41.21 13.70 -0.12
C VAL A 87 39.83 13.86 -0.78
N GLU A 88 38.76 13.35 -0.17
CA GLU A 88 37.41 13.40 -0.74
C GLU A 88 36.78 14.80 -0.66
N GLU A 89 36.74 15.52 -1.79
CA GLU A 89 36.13 16.85 -1.89
C GLU A 89 34.61 16.79 -2.10
N VAL A 90 33.86 17.60 -1.34
CA VAL A 90 32.40 17.71 -1.46
C VAL A 90 32.02 18.68 -2.59
N SER A 91 31.55 18.15 -3.72
CA SER A 91 31.13 18.97 -4.87
C SER A 91 29.68 19.46 -4.76
N LEU A 92 29.49 20.78 -4.76
CA LEU A 92 28.16 21.40 -4.84
C LEU A 92 27.49 21.22 -6.22
N GLN A 93 28.27 20.86 -7.25
CA GLN A 93 27.72 20.61 -8.59
C GLN A 93 26.83 19.37 -8.62
N ASP A 94 27.10 18.38 -7.75
CA ASP A 94 26.32 17.15 -7.66
C ASP A 94 24.88 17.41 -7.20
N ILE A 95 24.63 18.50 -6.46
CA ILE A 95 23.29 18.87 -5.98
C ILE A 95 22.34 19.17 -7.14
N ASN A 96 22.84 19.78 -8.22
CA ASN A 96 22.03 20.13 -9.38
C ASN A 96 22.15 19.11 -10.52
N MET A 97 23.30 18.42 -10.61
CA MET A 97 23.61 17.53 -11.75
C MET A 97 23.30 16.05 -11.49
N ARG A 98 23.21 15.61 -10.21
CA ARG A 98 22.85 14.22 -9.88
C ARG A 98 21.43 14.14 -9.34
N LYS A 99 20.74 13.05 -9.72
CA LYS A 99 19.46 12.71 -9.12
C LYS A 99 19.68 12.24 -7.68
N ALA A 100 18.85 12.71 -6.76
CA ALA A 100 18.86 12.23 -5.39
C ALA A 100 18.58 10.72 -5.31
N PHE A 101 19.19 10.05 -4.34
CA PHE A 101 18.92 8.64 -4.04
C PHE A 101 17.42 8.40 -3.80
N LYS A 102 16.93 7.26 -4.29
CA LYS A 102 15.56 6.79 -4.08
C LYS A 102 15.62 5.34 -3.59
N SER A 103 14.97 5.10 -2.45
CA SER A 103 14.71 3.75 -1.98
C SER A 103 13.59 3.10 -2.80
N SER A 104 13.50 1.77 -2.74
CA SER A 104 12.35 1.05 -3.29
C SER A 104 11.06 1.51 -2.58
N THR A 105 9.99 1.65 -3.36
CA THR A 105 8.64 1.98 -2.88
C THR A 105 7.60 0.97 -3.39
N THR A 106 8.04 -0.25 -3.71
CA THR A 106 7.17 -1.33 -4.16
C THR A 106 6.16 -1.68 -3.06
N GLN A 107 4.89 -1.84 -3.43
CA GLN A 107 3.82 -2.22 -2.53
C GLN A 107 3.07 -3.42 -3.12
N ASP A 108 2.94 -4.47 -2.33
CA ASP A 108 2.21 -5.67 -2.73
C ASP A 108 0.70 -5.39 -2.74
N GLN A 109 0.06 -5.75 -3.85
CA GLN A 109 -1.37 -5.53 -4.08
C GLN A 109 -1.97 -6.79 -4.71
N GLN A 110 -3.31 -6.90 -4.69
CA GLN A 110 -4.03 -8.05 -5.26
C GLN A 110 -3.58 -9.40 -4.68
N VAL A 111 -3.37 -9.46 -3.36
CA VAL A 111 -2.85 -10.64 -2.64
C VAL A 111 -3.74 -11.89 -2.69
N VAL A 112 -5.00 -11.75 -3.12
CA VAL A 112 -5.98 -12.85 -3.30
C VAL A 112 -6.32 -13.11 -4.77
N SER A 113 -5.37 -12.83 -5.66
CA SER A 113 -5.53 -13.10 -7.10
C SER A 113 -5.46 -14.60 -7.41
N ARG A 114 -5.83 -14.98 -8.64
CA ARG A 114 -5.78 -16.38 -9.09
C ARG A 114 -4.38 -17.00 -9.00
N THR A 115 -3.34 -16.20 -9.15
CA THR A 115 -1.94 -16.65 -9.12
C THR A 115 -1.41 -16.86 -7.71
N SER A 116 -2.06 -16.29 -6.69
CA SER A 116 -1.67 -16.48 -5.28
C SER A 116 -2.45 -17.60 -4.58
N ILE A 117 -3.31 -18.34 -5.31
CA ILE A 117 -4.05 -19.46 -4.73
C ILE A 117 -3.09 -20.60 -4.41
N PRO A 118 -3.05 -21.11 -3.16
CA PRO A 118 -2.23 -22.25 -2.81
C PRO A 118 -2.61 -23.51 -3.58
N ASN A 119 -1.63 -24.35 -3.91
CA ASN A 119 -1.84 -25.60 -4.67
C ASN A 119 -2.98 -26.47 -4.10
N PRO A 120 -3.08 -26.71 -2.76
CA PRO A 120 -4.16 -27.54 -2.23
C PRO A 120 -5.55 -26.95 -2.46
N VAL A 121 -5.67 -25.61 -2.43
CA VAL A 121 -6.94 -24.92 -2.70
C VAL A 121 -7.27 -24.96 -4.19
N MET A 122 -6.25 -24.89 -5.07
CA MET A 122 -6.42 -25.08 -6.51
C MET A 122 -6.92 -26.49 -6.84
N GLU A 123 -6.41 -27.52 -6.17
CA GLU A 123 -6.92 -28.89 -6.33
C GLU A 123 -8.40 -28.98 -5.98
N ILE A 124 -8.82 -28.44 -4.82
CA ILE A 124 -10.24 -28.40 -4.44
C ILE A 124 -11.07 -27.63 -5.49
N TYR A 125 -10.55 -26.50 -5.98
CA TYR A 125 -11.22 -25.70 -7.01
C TYR A 125 -11.45 -26.50 -8.30
N HIS A 126 -10.50 -27.34 -8.71
CA HIS A 126 -10.61 -28.17 -9.90
C HIS A 126 -11.58 -29.34 -9.78
N HIS A 127 -11.83 -29.82 -8.56
CA HIS A 127 -12.87 -30.82 -8.30
C HIS A 127 -14.28 -30.22 -8.28
N GLY A 128 -14.39 -28.89 -8.16
CA GLY A 128 -15.68 -28.21 -8.21
C GLY A 128 -16.30 -28.23 -9.61
N ASP A 129 -17.63 -28.22 -9.64
CA ASP A 129 -18.38 -28.15 -10.89
C ASP A 129 -18.08 -26.85 -11.64
N LYS A 130 -17.80 -27.00 -12.94
CA LYS A 130 -17.54 -25.86 -13.82
C LYS A 130 -18.86 -25.17 -14.17
N PRO A 131 -18.86 -23.84 -14.37
CA PRO A 131 -20.06 -23.16 -14.83
C PRO A 131 -20.48 -23.69 -16.22
N PRO A 132 -21.78 -23.59 -16.57
CA PRO A 132 -22.24 -23.93 -17.90
C PRO A 132 -21.44 -23.18 -18.97
N PRO A 133 -21.12 -23.79 -20.12
CA PRO A 133 -20.27 -23.20 -21.16
C PRO A 133 -21.03 -22.13 -21.96
N LEU A 134 -21.52 -21.09 -21.29
CA LEU A 134 -22.29 -20.00 -21.89
C LEU A 134 -21.44 -19.14 -22.83
N ASN A 135 -20.12 -19.21 -22.71
CA ASN A 135 -19.18 -18.50 -23.57
C ASN A 135 -19.40 -18.81 -25.07
N ILE A 136 -19.90 -20.00 -25.41
CA ILE A 136 -20.25 -20.39 -26.79
C ILE A 136 -21.35 -19.51 -27.40
N LEU A 137 -22.17 -18.87 -26.57
CA LEU A 137 -23.27 -18.00 -26.99
C LEU A 137 -22.80 -16.54 -27.17
N SER A 138 -21.61 -16.18 -26.70
CA SER A 138 -21.09 -14.80 -26.79
C SER A 138 -21.02 -14.25 -28.21
N PRO A 139 -20.64 -15.02 -29.26
CA PRO A 139 -20.65 -14.53 -30.65
C PRO A 139 -22.03 -14.15 -31.19
N TYR A 140 -23.10 -14.67 -30.60
CA TYR A 140 -24.48 -14.45 -31.04
C TYR A 140 -25.17 -13.29 -30.31
N ARG A 141 -24.44 -12.55 -29.47
CA ARG A 141 -24.99 -11.42 -28.71
C ARG A 141 -24.78 -10.09 -29.42
N ASP A 142 -25.84 -9.28 -29.49
CA ASP A 142 -25.78 -7.94 -30.09
C ASP A 142 -24.92 -6.95 -29.27
N ASP A 143 -24.87 -7.13 -27.94
CA ASP A 143 -24.17 -6.21 -27.04
C ASP A 143 -22.65 -6.45 -26.94
N LYS A 144 -22.12 -7.47 -27.64
CA LYS A 144 -20.71 -7.89 -27.63
C LYS A 144 -20.15 -8.14 -26.22
N LYS A 145 -21.02 -8.44 -25.25
CA LYS A 145 -20.62 -8.80 -23.89
C LYS A 145 -20.40 -10.31 -23.80
N ASP A 146 -19.48 -10.70 -22.92
CA ASP A 146 -19.25 -12.10 -22.60
C ASP A 146 -20.51 -12.67 -21.92
N ALA A 147 -21.11 -13.69 -22.55
CA ALA A 147 -22.32 -14.33 -22.07
C ALA A 147 -22.11 -14.95 -20.68
N LEU A 148 -20.91 -15.43 -20.36
CA LEU A 148 -20.62 -16.01 -19.06
C LEU A 148 -20.71 -14.98 -17.92
N LYS A 149 -20.42 -13.71 -18.19
CA LYS A 149 -20.50 -12.64 -17.18
C LYS A 149 -21.91 -12.38 -16.67
N PHE A 150 -22.94 -12.78 -17.42
CA PHE A 150 -24.34 -12.73 -16.95
C PHE A 150 -24.66 -13.83 -15.94
N TYR A 151 -23.87 -14.90 -15.92
CA TYR A 151 -23.97 -15.98 -14.94
C TYR A 151 -23.01 -15.76 -13.76
N THR A 152 -21.75 -15.42 -14.05
CA THR A 152 -20.72 -15.16 -13.03
C THR A 152 -19.72 -14.11 -13.51
N ASP A 153 -19.56 -13.03 -12.73
CA ASP A 153 -18.58 -11.98 -12.99
C ASP A 153 -17.74 -11.69 -11.73
N PRO A 154 -16.53 -12.26 -11.63
CA PRO A 154 -15.62 -11.99 -10.51
C PRO A 154 -15.20 -10.51 -10.41
N SER A 155 -15.27 -9.74 -11.50
CA SER A 155 -14.87 -8.32 -11.53
C SER A 155 -15.96 -7.37 -11.06
N TYR A 156 -17.20 -7.87 -10.90
CA TYR A 156 -18.38 -7.07 -10.56
C TYR A 156 -18.17 -6.20 -9.31
N PHE A 157 -17.72 -6.80 -8.21
CA PHE A 157 -17.53 -6.09 -6.94
C PHE A 157 -16.53 -4.93 -7.05
N PHE A 158 -15.42 -5.17 -7.75
CA PHE A 158 -14.40 -4.13 -7.95
C PHE A 158 -14.93 -3.00 -8.85
N ASN A 159 -15.61 -3.34 -9.93
CA ASN A 159 -16.17 -2.35 -10.85
C ASN A 159 -17.22 -1.48 -10.16
N LEU A 160 -18.14 -2.09 -9.41
CA LEU A 160 -19.15 -1.37 -8.63
C LEU A 160 -18.52 -0.47 -7.55
N TRP A 161 -17.51 -0.98 -6.84
CA TRP A 161 -16.78 -0.19 -5.85
C TRP A 161 -16.07 1.01 -6.50
N LYS A 162 -15.36 0.78 -7.60
CA LYS A 162 -14.65 1.82 -8.36
C LYS A 162 -15.60 2.94 -8.80
N GLU A 163 -16.75 2.56 -9.35
CA GLU A 163 -17.79 3.51 -9.77
C GLU A 163 -18.28 4.36 -8.58
N LYS A 164 -18.62 3.72 -7.45
CA LYS A 164 -19.04 4.43 -6.24
C LYS A 164 -17.98 5.38 -5.69
N MET A 165 -16.70 4.99 -5.72
CA MET A 165 -15.60 5.85 -5.25
C MET A 165 -15.38 7.07 -6.15
N LEU A 166 -15.48 6.90 -7.46
CA LEU A 166 -15.41 8.01 -8.42
C LEU A 166 -16.59 8.97 -8.23
N GLN A 167 -17.81 8.44 -8.08
CA GLN A 167 -19.01 9.23 -7.84
C GLN A 167 -18.90 10.03 -6.53
N ALA A 168 -18.51 9.38 -5.42
CA ALA A 168 -18.31 10.04 -4.14
C ALA A 168 -17.23 11.14 -4.20
N THR A 169 -16.17 10.93 -4.99
CA THR A 169 -15.11 11.93 -5.20
C THR A 169 -15.65 13.17 -5.92
N GLU A 170 -16.46 12.98 -6.96
CA GLU A 170 -17.07 14.07 -7.72
C GLU A 170 -18.13 14.82 -6.88
N ASP A 171 -18.92 14.10 -6.09
CA ASP A 171 -19.91 14.72 -5.20
C ASP A 171 -19.22 15.54 -4.09
N LYS A 172 -18.14 15.01 -3.49
CA LYS A 172 -17.30 15.76 -2.51
C LYS A 172 -16.67 17.00 -3.15
N ARG A 173 -16.35 16.96 -4.45
CA ARG A 173 -15.84 18.12 -5.22
C ARG A 173 -16.92 19.16 -5.47
N LYS A 174 -18.11 18.74 -5.91
CA LYS A 174 -19.26 19.63 -6.17
C LYS A 174 -19.76 20.29 -4.90
N GLU A 175 -19.85 19.55 -3.81
CA GLU A 175 -20.27 20.06 -2.51
C GLU A 175 -19.32 21.14 -1.98
N LYS A 176 -18.00 20.93 -2.09
CA LYS A 176 -16.99 21.96 -1.77
C LYS A 176 -17.15 23.24 -2.61
N ARG A 177 -17.61 23.14 -3.86
CA ARG A 177 -17.88 24.33 -4.70
C ARG A 177 -19.14 25.06 -4.22
N ARG A 178 -20.21 24.32 -3.90
CA ARG A 178 -21.47 24.89 -3.38
C ARG A 178 -21.26 25.63 -2.07
N GLN A 179 -20.52 25.04 -1.12
CA GLN A 179 -20.19 25.68 0.16
C GLN A 179 -19.33 26.95 0.00
N LYS A 180 -18.44 27.01 -1.00
CA LYS A 180 -17.67 28.22 -1.30
C LYS A 180 -18.53 29.33 -1.90
N THR A 181 -19.55 28.98 -2.68
CA THR A 181 -20.48 29.96 -3.28
C THR A 181 -21.58 30.40 -2.33
N SER A 182 -21.91 29.60 -1.31
CA SER A 182 -22.95 29.90 -0.32
C SER A 182 -22.43 30.50 1.00
N ALA A 183 -21.11 30.72 1.13
CA ALA A 183 -20.58 31.51 2.23
C ALA A 183 -21.00 32.99 2.02
N PRO A 184 -21.75 33.62 2.94
CA PRO A 184 -22.18 34.99 2.76
C PRO A 184 -20.97 35.91 2.73
N ALA A 185 -20.94 36.81 1.75
CA ALA A 185 -20.10 37.99 1.79
C ALA A 185 -20.49 38.80 3.04
N GLN A 186 -19.76 38.62 4.14
CA GLN A 186 -19.68 39.66 5.15
C GLN A 186 -19.04 40.87 4.46
N ALA A 187 -19.91 41.78 4.04
CA ALA A 187 -19.58 43.10 3.60
C ALA A 187 -18.89 43.83 4.76
N HIS A 188 -17.56 43.84 4.77
CA HIS A 188 -16.83 44.88 5.46
C HIS A 188 -16.93 46.16 4.62
N SER A 189 -17.92 46.99 4.95
CA SER A 189 -17.90 48.41 4.65
C SER A 189 -16.74 49.04 5.45
N ALA A 190 -15.63 49.33 4.77
CA ALA A 190 -14.60 50.22 5.30
C ALA A 190 -13.99 51.02 4.16
N GLN A 191 -14.63 52.17 3.90
CA GLN A 191 -14.08 53.42 3.36
C GLN A 191 -12.74 53.34 2.59
N SER A 192 -12.82 53.33 1.26
CA SER A 192 -11.71 53.77 0.42
C SER A 192 -11.89 55.26 0.08
N LYS A 193 -11.14 56.13 0.78
CA LYS A 193 -10.96 57.54 0.40
C LYS A 193 -10.28 57.64 -0.95
N SER A 194 -10.79 58.55 -1.77
CA SER A 194 -10.30 58.93 -3.08
C SER A 194 -8.87 59.48 -3.05
N ARG A 195 -8.07 59.14 -4.05
CA ARG A 195 -7.10 60.09 -4.61
C ARG A 195 -6.91 59.82 -6.09
N GLN A 196 -7.11 60.90 -6.84
CA GLN A 196 -7.19 60.97 -8.29
C GLN A 196 -5.90 60.56 -9.00
N VAL A 197 -6.04 59.99 -10.19
CA VAL A 197 -4.97 59.77 -11.16
C VAL A 197 -5.24 60.68 -12.36
N HIS A 198 -4.32 61.60 -12.65
CA HIS A 198 -4.27 62.30 -13.93
C HIS A 198 -3.52 61.44 -14.97
N PRO A 199 -3.96 61.38 -16.24
CA PRO A 199 -3.23 60.69 -17.29
C PRO A 199 -2.46 61.69 -18.16
N ARG A 200 -1.20 61.40 -18.51
CA ARG A 200 -0.60 61.89 -19.77
C ARG A 200 0.36 60.87 -20.37
N SER A 201 0.23 60.78 -21.68
CA SER A 201 0.79 59.86 -22.66
C SER A 201 2.27 60.17 -23.03
N PRO A 202 2.91 59.38 -23.93
CA PRO A 202 4.36 59.14 -23.98
C PRO A 202 5.11 60.02 -24.98
N LEU A 203 6.43 60.19 -24.82
CA LEU A 203 7.44 59.91 -25.87
C LEU A 203 8.89 60.14 -25.40
N CYS A 204 9.81 59.43 -26.06
CA CYS A 204 11.27 59.50 -26.01
C CYS A 204 11.87 60.87 -26.36
N SER A 205 13.02 61.21 -25.76
CA SER A 205 14.28 61.61 -26.43
C SER A 205 15.29 62.12 -25.39
N ALA A 206 16.53 61.62 -25.41
CA ALA A 206 17.78 62.40 -25.31
C ALA A 206 18.98 61.48 -25.01
N GLU A 207 20.00 61.61 -25.87
CA GLU A 207 21.37 61.14 -25.69
C GLU A 207 22.16 62.01 -24.69
N GLN A 208 23.34 61.49 -24.30
CA GLN A 208 24.46 62.13 -23.58
C GLN A 208 24.17 62.42 -22.10
N GLN A 209 25.00 62.04 -21.11
CA GLN A 209 26.45 62.01 -21.03
C GLN A 209 26.86 61.08 -19.85
N LYS A 210 27.95 60.35 -20.01
CA LYS A 210 28.47 59.35 -19.07
C LYS A 210 29.74 59.90 -18.41
N GLN A 211 29.72 60.13 -17.10
CA GLN A 211 30.95 60.17 -16.27
C GLN A 211 30.59 59.87 -14.81
N VAL A 212 30.78 58.60 -14.41
CA VAL A 212 31.70 58.13 -13.34
C VAL A 212 31.32 58.61 -11.94
N GLU A 213 30.62 57.76 -11.19
CA GLU A 213 30.95 57.48 -9.79
C GLU A 213 30.41 56.10 -9.37
N ASP A 214 31.18 55.46 -8.49
CA ASP A 214 31.05 54.11 -7.95
C ASP A 214 29.72 53.85 -7.22
N PRO A 215 29.08 52.67 -7.38
CA PRO A 215 28.20 52.18 -6.34
C PRO A 215 28.66 50.80 -5.85
N GLY A 216 29.08 50.77 -4.59
CA GLY A 216 29.23 49.55 -3.81
C GLY A 216 28.05 48.61 -4.02
N ARG A 217 28.35 47.36 -4.38
CA ARG A 217 27.33 46.32 -4.64
C ARG A 217 26.51 46.05 -3.37
N GLU A 218 25.33 46.62 -3.34
CA GLU A 218 24.28 46.20 -2.42
C GLU A 218 23.86 44.77 -2.79
N VAL A 219 24.27 43.80 -1.97
CA VAL A 219 23.86 42.40 -2.12
C VAL A 219 22.35 42.34 -1.90
N LYS A 220 21.58 42.19 -2.99
CA LYS A 220 20.14 41.93 -2.92
C LYS A 220 19.92 40.71 -2.04
N LYS A 221 19.38 40.93 -0.84
CA LYS A 221 18.92 39.88 0.07
C LYS A 221 17.85 39.05 -0.68
N VAL A 222 18.27 37.92 -1.23
CA VAL A 222 17.35 36.93 -1.79
C VAL A 222 16.50 36.44 -0.62
N ARG A 223 15.19 36.69 -0.67
CA ARG A 223 14.26 36.23 0.37
C ARG A 223 14.33 34.71 0.41
N LYS A 224 14.72 34.16 1.57
CA LYS A 224 14.69 32.71 1.85
C LYS A 224 13.30 32.19 1.51
N ALA A 225 13.23 31.28 0.53
CA ALA A 225 11.98 30.64 0.17
C ALA A 225 11.43 29.91 1.40
N ARG A 226 10.21 30.27 1.81
CA ARG A 226 9.54 29.65 2.96
C ARG A 226 9.43 28.15 2.71
N ASN A 227 10.03 27.35 3.59
CA ASN A 227 9.99 25.90 3.51
C ASN A 227 8.56 25.44 3.84
N ARG A 228 7.77 25.14 2.79
CA ARG A 228 6.38 24.67 2.90
C ARG A 228 6.27 23.17 3.08
N ARG A 229 7.37 22.43 3.33
CA ARG A 229 7.35 20.96 3.41
C ARG A 229 6.37 20.45 4.46
N GLN A 230 6.26 21.14 5.58
CA GLN A 230 5.30 20.79 6.63
C GLN A 230 3.85 21.01 6.17
N GLU A 231 3.57 22.10 5.44
CA GLU A 231 2.25 22.37 4.86
C GLU A 231 1.86 21.31 3.83
N TRP A 232 2.79 20.90 2.97
CA TRP A 232 2.57 19.81 2.01
C TRP A 232 2.37 18.45 2.67
N ASN A 233 3.11 18.15 3.74
CA ASN A 233 2.92 16.92 4.51
C ASN A 233 1.53 16.89 5.17
N VAL A 234 1.08 17.99 5.77
CA VAL A 234 -0.28 18.10 6.32
C VAL A 234 -1.31 17.99 5.19
N LEU A 235 -1.02 18.53 4.00
CA LEU A 235 -1.91 18.47 2.85
C LEU A 235 -2.05 17.06 2.23
N ALA A 236 -1.05 16.19 2.44
CA ALA A 236 -1.05 14.82 1.96
C ALA A 236 -2.04 13.91 2.71
N TYR A 237 -2.40 14.26 3.96
CA TYR A 237 -3.45 13.57 4.69
C TYR A 237 -4.85 13.96 4.21
N ASP A 238 -5.74 12.97 4.13
CA ASP A 238 -7.16 13.22 3.88
C ASP A 238 -7.74 14.08 5.01
N LYS A 239 -8.72 14.93 4.69
CA LYS A 239 -9.16 16.03 5.59
C LYS A 239 -9.61 15.55 6.98
N GLU A 240 -10.08 14.32 7.07
CA GLU A 240 -10.62 13.70 8.28
C GLU A 240 -9.53 13.16 9.22
N PHE A 241 -8.28 13.08 8.75
CA PHE A 241 -7.14 12.55 9.49
C PHE A 241 -6.02 13.58 9.73
N ARG A 242 -6.27 14.86 9.46
CA ARG A 242 -5.30 15.92 9.79
C ARG A 242 -5.36 16.22 11.28
N PRO A 243 -4.21 16.38 11.97
CA PRO A 243 -4.21 16.89 13.34
C PRO A 243 -4.88 18.28 13.35
N ASP A 244 -5.91 18.42 14.17
CA ASP A 244 -6.76 19.61 14.25
C ASP A 244 -5.94 20.77 14.83
N ALA A 245 -5.87 21.92 14.14
CA ALA A 245 -5.09 23.08 14.60
C ALA A 245 -5.78 23.85 15.78
N ARG A 246 -6.80 23.24 16.39
CA ARG A 246 -7.68 23.86 17.40
C ARG A 246 -7.27 23.60 18.85
N PHE A 247 -6.02 23.22 19.09
CA PHE A 247 -5.40 23.34 20.41
C PHE A 247 -4.45 24.54 20.43
N THR A 248 -5.04 25.73 20.55
CA THR A 248 -4.35 26.89 21.12
C THR A 248 -4.52 26.80 22.64
N PRO A 249 -3.45 26.75 23.47
CA PRO A 249 -3.60 26.90 24.90
C PRO A 249 -4.14 28.30 25.18
N SER A 250 -5.30 28.39 25.83
CA SER A 250 -5.88 29.64 26.30
C SER A 250 -4.94 30.28 27.36
N PRO A 251 -4.66 31.59 27.32
CA PRO A 251 -3.71 32.23 28.25
C PRO A 251 -4.19 32.37 29.71
N TYR A 252 -5.37 31.85 30.06
CA TYR A 252 -6.00 32.06 31.37
C TYR A 252 -6.27 30.76 32.14
N HIS A 253 -5.36 29.79 32.09
CA HIS A 253 -5.33 28.74 33.10
C HIS A 253 -3.90 28.52 33.59
N GLY A 254 -3.39 29.53 34.30
CA GLY A 254 -2.34 29.34 35.28
C GLY A 254 -2.95 28.93 36.61
N MET A 255 -2.19 28.12 37.36
CA MET A 255 -2.29 27.84 38.80
C MET A 255 -3.03 26.56 39.21
N SER A 256 -2.22 25.49 39.26
CA SER A 256 -2.00 24.59 40.40
C SER A 256 -3.14 23.72 40.94
N SER A 257 -2.94 22.40 40.87
CA SER A 257 -3.05 21.55 42.05
C SER A 257 -2.18 20.30 41.90
N GLU A 258 -1.51 19.97 42.99
CA GLU A 258 -0.63 18.83 43.22
C GLU A 258 -1.38 17.50 43.07
N GLY A 259 -0.65 16.42 42.76
CA GLY A 259 -1.26 15.08 42.76
C GLY A 259 -0.43 14.03 42.06
N SER A 260 0.59 13.56 42.75
CA SER A 260 1.39 12.36 42.53
C SER A 260 0.60 11.15 42.01
N LEU A 261 1.23 10.31 41.17
CA LEU A 261 1.62 8.91 41.45
C LEU A 261 1.92 8.14 40.15
N SER A 262 3.17 7.67 40.03
CA SER A 262 3.61 6.64 39.08
C SER A 262 2.88 5.31 39.30
N PRO A 263 2.89 4.44 38.28
CA PRO A 263 3.14 3.03 38.54
C PRO A 263 4.30 2.51 37.68
N ASP A 264 5.39 2.16 38.37
CA ASP A 264 6.39 1.20 37.91
C ASP A 264 5.73 -0.18 37.80
N ASN A 265 5.99 -0.90 36.71
CA ASN A 265 5.75 -2.35 36.63
C ASN A 265 7.00 -3.01 36.04
N PHE A 266 7.94 -3.33 36.93
CA PHE A 266 8.89 -4.41 36.76
C PHE A 266 8.17 -5.72 37.13
N PHE A 267 8.08 -6.66 36.19
CA PHE A 267 7.82 -8.05 36.52
C PHE A 267 9.16 -8.78 36.56
N ASP A 268 9.54 -9.19 37.76
CA ASP A 268 10.61 -10.15 38.00
C ASP A 268 10.00 -11.53 38.26
N THR A 269 10.73 -12.51 37.77
CA THR A 269 10.61 -13.95 37.91
C THR A 269 10.65 -14.44 39.36
N SER A 270 9.73 -15.34 39.73
CA SER A 270 10.00 -16.58 40.50
C SER A 270 8.70 -17.21 41.02
N TYR A 271 8.34 -18.39 40.51
CA TYR A 271 8.10 -19.66 41.22
C TYR A 271 7.55 -20.69 40.23
#